data_AF-A0A1H2MLR7-F1
#
_entry.id   AF-A0A1H2MLR7-F1
#
_cell.length_a   1.000
_cell.length_b   1.000
_cell.length_c   1.000
_cell.angle_alpha   90.00
_cell.angle_beta   90.00
_cell.angle_gamma   90.00
#
_symmetry.space_group_name_H-M   'P 1'
#
loop_
_entity.id
_entity.type
_entity.pdbx_description
1 polymer ?
#
loop_
_entity_poly.entity_id
_entity_poly.type
_entity_poly.pdbx_seq_one_letter_code
_entity_poly.pdbx_strand_id
1 'polypeptide(L)' 'MASTKEISPLFFVFWPRRRLRALTDEEVRLIEHFRTLSETDRVAMRYLACAFKEMSRF' A
#
# COMPACT_ATOMS: atom_id res chain seq x y z
N MET A 1 -24.61 0.23 -17.64
CA MET A 1 -23.67 -0.89 -17.40
C MET A 1 -22.65 -0.44 -16.38
N ALA A 2 -22.90 -0.72 -15.09
CA ALA A 2 -22.02 -0.32 -14.00
C ALA A 2 -20.91 -1.37 -13.86
N SER A 3 -19.69 -0.98 -14.23
CA SER A 3 -18.49 -1.81 -14.07
C SER A 3 -18.18 -1.95 -12.58
N THR A 4 -18.56 -3.10 -12.01
CA THR A 4 -18.17 -3.54 -10.68
C THR A 4 -16.67 -3.78 -10.67
N LYS A 5 -15.90 -2.78 -10.25
CA LYS A 5 -14.48 -2.93 -9.95
C LYS A 5 -14.40 -3.76 -8.68
N GLU A 6 -14.17 -5.05 -8.86
CA GLU A 6 -13.71 -6.00 -7.85
C GLU A 6 -12.66 -5.31 -6.97
N ILE A 7 -13.07 -4.91 -5.76
CA ILE A 7 -12.14 -4.42 -4.75
C ILE A 7 -11.41 -5.67 -4.27
N SER A 8 -10.28 -5.97 -4.89
CA SER A 8 -9.46 -7.13 -4.56
C SER A 8 -9.20 -7.17 -3.05
N PRO A 9 -9.60 -8.24 -2.33
CA PRO A 9 -9.43 -8.36 -0.88
C PRO A 9 -7.95 -8.40 -0.44
N LEU A 10 -7.02 -8.39 -1.39
CA LEU A 10 -5.57 -8.33 -1.17
C LEU A 10 -5.07 -7.03 -0.54
N PHE A 11 -5.89 -5.98 -0.43
CA PHE A 11 -5.47 -4.72 0.20
C PHE A 11 -5.19 -4.83 1.72
N PHE A 12 -5.65 -5.88 2.40
CA PHE A 12 -5.56 -5.99 3.86
C PHE A 12 -4.27 -6.62 4.40
N VAL A 13 -3.38 -7.16 3.57
CA VAL A 13 -2.18 -7.88 4.05
C VAL A 13 -1.05 -6.94 4.50
N PHE A 14 -1.10 -5.67 4.08
CA PHE A 14 -0.03 -4.69 4.33
C PHE A 14 -0.20 -3.81 5.56
N TRP A 15 -1.38 -3.80 6.18
CA TRP A 15 -1.58 -3.09 7.43
C TRP A 15 -1.55 -4.11 8.57
N PRO A 16 -0.35 -4.48 9.09
CA PRO A 16 -0.33 -4.97 10.45
C PRO A 16 -1.02 -3.89 11.28
N ARG A 17 -1.79 -4.32 12.26
CA ARG A 17 -2.55 -3.56 13.25
C ARG A 17 -1.62 -2.65 14.09
N ARG A 18 -0.81 -1.82 13.42
CA ARG A 18 0.14 -0.87 13.97
C ARG A 18 -0.71 0.22 14.57
N ARG A 19 -0.38 0.53 15.82
CA ARG A 19 -1.03 1.52 16.67
C ARG A 19 -1.42 2.75 15.84
N LEU A 20 -2.64 3.22 16.04
CA LEU A 20 -3.24 4.41 15.42
C LEU A 20 -2.45 5.67 15.81
N ARG A 21 -1.18 5.79 15.39
CA ARG A 21 -0.43 7.04 15.47
C ARG A 21 -0.89 7.93 14.33
N ALA A 22 -0.93 9.23 14.57
CA ALA A 22 -1.08 10.20 13.50
C ALA A 22 0.07 10.03 12.50
N LEU A 23 -0.27 10.05 11.21
CA LEU A 23 0.72 10.06 10.14
C LEU A 23 1.45 11.40 10.15
N THR A 24 2.74 11.39 9.82
CA THR A 24 3.49 12.62 9.55
C THR A 24 3.06 13.20 8.20
N ASP A 25 3.29 14.50 7.97
CA ASP A 25 3.00 15.15 6.68
C ASP A 25 3.69 14.45 5.50
N GLU A 26 4.90 13.95 5.72
CA GLU A 26 5.63 13.18 4.71
C GLU A 26 4.95 11.85 4.38
N GLU A 27 4.49 11.12 5.41
CA GLU A 27 3.75 9.87 5.23
C GLU A 27 2.42 10.12 4.50
N VAL A 28 1.70 11.21 4.83
CA VAL A 28 0.48 11.60 4.12
C VAL A 28 0.77 11.90 2.66
N ARG A 29 1.78 12.72 2.36
CA ARG A 29 2.17 13.05 0.98
C ARG A 29 2.57 11.81 0.17
N LEU A 30 3.26 10.86 0.80
CA LEU A 30 3.65 9.61 0.15
C LEU A 30 2.42 8.77 -0.22
N ILE A 31 1.43 8.69 0.66
CA ILE A 31 0.16 7.99 0.40
C ILE A 31 -0.60 8.66 -0.74
N GLU A 32 -0.67 9.99 -0.75
CA GLU A 32 -1.32 10.73 -1.84
C GLU A 32 -0.61 10.48 -3.17
N HIS A 33 0.72 10.51 -3.20
CA HIS A 33 1.47 10.18 -4.41
C HIS A 33 1.22 8.73 -4.87
N PHE A 34 1.23 7.77 -3.94
CA PHE A 34 0.94 6.36 -4.26
C PHE A 34 -0.42 6.18 -4.91
N ARG A 35 -1.43 6.95 -4.50
CA ARG A 35 -2.77 6.94 -5.13
C ARG A 35 -2.75 7.42 -6.59
N THR A 36 -1.85 8.33 -6.94
CA THR A 36 -1.70 8.83 -8.32
C THR A 36 -0.97 7.89 -9.27
N LEU A 37 -0.26 6.87 -8.76
CA LEU A 37 0.49 5.92 -9.58
C LEU A 37 -0.42 5.05 -10.46
N SER A 38 0.14 4.46 -11.52
CA SER A 38 -0.57 3.46 -12.32
C SER A 38 -0.87 2.20 -11.50
N GLU A 39 -1.83 1.39 -11.94
CA GLU A 39 -2.13 0.12 -11.25
C GLU A 39 -0.91 -0.81 -11.22
N THR A 40 -0.20 -0.92 -12.33
CA THR A 40 1.02 -1.70 -12.47
C THR A 40 2.08 -1.27 -11.47
N ASP A 41 2.30 0.04 -11.33
CA ASP A 41 3.31 0.57 -10.39
C ASP A 41 2.89 0.33 -8.93
N ARG A 42 1.59 0.48 -8.62
CA ARG A 42 1.08 0.16 -7.28
C ARG A 42 1.27 -1.32 -6.94
N VAL A 43 1.11 -2.22 -7.92
CA VAL A 43 1.36 -3.66 -7.75
C VAL A 43 2.85 -3.91 -7.52
N ALA A 44 3.74 -3.32 -8.32
CA ALA A 44 5.19 -3.43 -8.16
C ALA A 44 5.65 -2.93 -6.78
N MET A 45 5.15 -1.78 -6.33
CA MET A 45 5.43 -1.22 -5.01
C MET A 45 4.99 -2.14 -3.86
N ARG A 46 3.86 -2.84 -3.99
CA ARG A 46 3.46 -3.86 -2.99
C ARG A 46 4.48 -5.00 -2.95
N TYR A 47 4.93 -5.52 -4.09
CA TYR A 47 5.94 -6.57 -4.11
C TYR A 47 7.26 -6.10 -3.48
N LEU A 48 7.70 -4.88 -3.80
CA LEU A 48 8.88 -4.27 -3.18
C LEU A 48 8.73 -4.15 -1.66
N ALA A 49 7.61 -3.62 -1.17
CA ALA A 49 7.36 -3.48 0.26
C ALA A 49 7.33 -4.85 0.99
N CYS A 50 6.80 -5.89 0.33
CA CYS A 50 6.85 -7.27 0.83
C CYS A 50 8.30 -7.75 0.94
N ALA A 51 9.09 -7.60 -0.12
CA ALA A 51 10.49 -8.01 -0.14
C ALA A 51 11.30 -7.27 0.94
N PHE A 52 11.15 -5.95 1.06
CA PHE A 52 11.80 -5.16 2.10
C PHE A 52 11.42 -5.61 3.50
N LYS A 53 10.14 -5.92 3.74
CA LYS A 53 9.69 -6.46 5.02
C LYS A 53 10.40 -7.78 5.35
N GLU A 54 10.48 -8.71 4.41
CA GLU A 54 11.17 -9.98 4.64
C GLU A 54 12.68 -9.80 4.83
N MET A 55 13.33 -8.91 4.07
CA MET A 55 14.75 -8.60 4.26
C MET A 55 15.03 -7.94 5.61
N SER A 56 14.13 -7.08 6.11
CA SER A 56 14.27 -6.40 7.40
C SER A 56 14.10 -7.29 8.64
N ARG A 57 13.74 -8.57 8.45
CA ARG A 57 13.62 -9.57 9.54
C ARG A 57 14.96 -10.22 9.87
N PHE A 58 15.98 -10.02 9.05
CA PHE A 58 17.38 -10.42 9.29
C PHE A 58 18.15 -9.26 9.92
#